data_AF-L0PGS2-F1
#
_entry.id   AF-L0PGS2-F1
#
_cell.length_a   1.000
_cell.length_b   1.000
_cell.length_c   1.000
_cell.angle_alpha   90.00
_cell.angle_beta   90.00
_cell.angle_gamma   90.00
#
_symmetry.space_group_name_H-M   'P 1'
#
loop_
_entity.id
_entity.type
_entity.pdbx_description
1 polymer ?
#
loop_
_entity_poly.entity_id
_entity_poly.type
_entity_poly.pdbx_seq_one_letter_code
_entity_poly.pdbx_strand_id
1 'polypeptide(L)'
;TSSWCRLYGVHGRRRNQKSSEPNLLLVPVVANGDVFTLSDANCIAKYTNVNGIMSSRGILFNPALFSGFDSCPWSAIERFIEYSLSYGLNFHLFQQHILKMMGKILNKKDSVDLSKQIGIVGILDWIDERFVLRRPGEPGFGNVHIYEKKYII
;
A
#
# COMPACT_ATOMS: atom_id res chain seq x y z
N THR A 1 12.83 -14.94 -13.88
CA THR A 1 12.43 -14.55 -15.24
C THR A 1 11.43 -13.41 -15.12
N SER A 2 11.90 -12.20 -15.37
CA SER A 2 11.28 -10.93 -14.98
C SER A 2 10.84 -10.19 -16.24
N SER A 3 9.53 -10.10 -16.48
CA SER A 3 9.01 -9.30 -17.60
C SER A 3 7.49 -9.16 -17.59
N TRP A 4 6.91 -8.43 -16.63
CA TRP A 4 5.57 -7.85 -16.83
C TRP A 4 5.44 -6.47 -16.17
N CYS A 5 6.05 -5.47 -16.80
CA CYS A 5 5.52 -4.10 -16.76
C CYS A 5 4.71 -3.92 -18.05
N ARG A 6 3.37 -3.92 -17.97
CA ARG A 6 2.55 -3.36 -19.05
C ARG A 6 2.18 -1.93 -18.67
N LEU A 7 2.98 -1.01 -19.19
CA LEU A 7 2.77 0.42 -19.16
C LEU A 7 2.25 0.83 -20.54
N TYR A 8 1.20 1.63 -20.61
CA TYR A 8 0.93 2.45 -21.80
C TYR A 8 1.50 3.85 -21.55
N GLY A 9 2.78 4.02 -21.83
CA GLY A 9 3.42 5.33 -21.88
C GLY A 9 3.27 5.92 -23.27
N VAL A 10 2.50 7.00 -23.42
CA VAL A 10 2.34 7.70 -24.70
C VAL A 10 3.45 8.76 -24.80
N HIS A 11 4.24 8.70 -25.88
CA HIS A 11 5.22 9.74 -26.17
C HIS A 11 4.52 10.98 -26.74
N GLY A 12 4.68 12.13 -26.09
CA GLY A 12 4.01 13.40 -26.46
C GLY A 12 4.51 14.10 -27.71
N ARG A 13 5.37 13.47 -28.52
CA ARG A 13 5.89 14.01 -29.77
C ARG A 13 5.59 13.06 -30.92
N ARG A 14 5.22 13.62 -32.06
CA ARG A 14 5.21 12.85 -33.32
C ARG A 14 6.64 12.51 -33.72
N ARG A 15 6.85 11.40 -34.43
CA ARG A 15 8.18 10.92 -34.87
C ARG A 15 9.02 11.97 -35.62
N ASN A 16 8.39 12.94 -36.26
CA ASN A 16 9.05 14.00 -37.05
C ASN A 16 8.95 15.40 -36.42
N GLN A 17 8.61 15.52 -35.13
CA GLN A 17 8.44 16.81 -34.48
C GLN A 17 9.81 17.42 -34.11
N LYS A 18 10.07 18.67 -34.53
CA LYS A 18 11.31 19.39 -34.20
C LYS A 18 11.29 19.81 -32.72
N SER A 19 12.46 19.87 -32.09
CA SER A 19 12.62 20.19 -30.65
C SER A 19 12.08 21.57 -30.25
N SER A 20 11.87 22.47 -31.21
CA SER A 20 11.37 23.83 -31.04
C SER A 20 9.84 23.94 -30.93
N GLU A 21 9.07 22.88 -31.21
CA GLU A 21 7.61 22.92 -31.14
C GLU A 21 7.09 22.50 -29.74
N PRO A 22 6.14 23.24 -29.14
CA PRO A 22 5.57 22.91 -27.83
C PRO A 22 4.83 21.56 -27.85
N ASN A 23 4.97 20.78 -26.77
CA ASN A 23 4.27 19.50 -26.62
C ASN A 23 2.76 19.75 -26.47
N LEU A 24 1.97 19.46 -27.51
CA LEU A 24 0.50 19.53 -27.50
C LEU A 24 -0.14 18.30 -26.81
N LEU A 25 0.35 17.89 -25.64
CA LEU A 25 -0.34 16.87 -24.84
C LEU A 25 -1.50 17.53 -24.08
N LEU A 26 -2.66 17.59 -24.72
CA LEU A 26 -3.93 17.98 -24.09
C LEU A 26 -4.51 16.89 -23.17
N VAL A 27 -3.87 15.72 -23.10
CA VAL A 27 -4.34 14.57 -22.31
C VAL A 27 -3.43 14.36 -21.10
N PRO A 28 -3.98 14.33 -19.87
CA PRO A 28 -3.18 14.14 -18.66
C PRO A 28 -2.52 12.75 -18.65
N VAL A 29 -1.23 12.71 -18.32
CA VAL A 29 -0.43 11.49 -18.24
C VAL A 29 -0.15 11.13 -16.78
N VAL A 30 -0.34 9.87 -16.42
CA VAL A 30 -0.04 9.32 -15.09
C VAL A 30 1.08 8.28 -15.20
N ALA A 31 2.18 8.44 -14.46
CA ALA A 31 3.21 7.41 -14.36
C ALA A 31 2.82 6.35 -13.31
N ASN A 32 3.06 5.08 -13.62
CA ASN A 32 2.88 3.97 -12.69
C ASN A 32 4.09 3.04 -12.74
N GLY A 33 4.76 2.87 -11.62
CA GLY A 33 5.90 1.97 -11.50
C GLY A 33 6.86 2.40 -10.40
N ASP A 34 7.32 1.44 -9.61
CA ASP A 34 8.44 1.57 -8.66
C ASP A 34 8.36 2.73 -7.65
N VAL A 35 7.13 3.11 -7.26
CA VAL A 35 6.88 4.06 -6.17
C VAL A 35 6.66 3.31 -4.86
N PHE A 36 7.64 3.35 -3.95
CA PHE A 36 7.55 2.77 -2.60
C PHE A 36 7.60 3.81 -1.49
N THR A 37 8.09 5.01 -1.80
CA THR A 37 8.12 6.18 -0.92
C THR A 37 7.53 7.40 -1.62
N LEU A 38 7.18 8.42 -0.84
CA LEU A 38 6.79 9.72 -1.40
C LEU A 38 7.94 10.37 -2.18
N SER A 39 9.19 10.11 -1.77
CA SER A 39 10.38 10.57 -2.49
C SER A 39 10.46 9.95 -3.89
N ASP A 40 10.17 8.65 -4.04
CA ASP A 40 10.15 8.00 -5.36
C ASP A 40 9.12 8.65 -6.28
N ALA A 41 7.91 8.91 -5.75
CA ALA A 41 6.86 9.60 -6.49
C ALA A 41 7.30 10.99 -6.96
N ASN A 42 7.89 11.78 -6.07
CA ASN A 42 8.39 13.12 -6.37
C ASN A 42 9.53 13.09 -7.41
N CYS A 43 10.46 12.14 -7.28
CA CYS A 43 11.56 11.96 -8.24
C CYS A 43 11.03 11.60 -9.63
N ILE A 44 10.10 10.65 -9.73
CA ILE A 44 9.50 10.24 -11.00
C ILE A 44 8.72 11.41 -11.61
N ALA A 45 7.91 12.12 -10.81
CA ALA A 45 7.16 13.28 -11.28
C ALA A 45 8.08 14.37 -11.84
N LYS A 46 9.16 14.69 -11.10
CA LYS A 46 10.15 15.69 -11.53
C LYS A 46 10.89 15.27 -12.80
N TYR A 47 11.27 13.99 -12.92
CA TYR A 47 12.03 13.51 -14.06
C TYR A 47 11.18 13.36 -15.34
N THR A 48 9.94 12.91 -15.19
CA THR A 48 9.06 12.58 -16.33
C THR A 48 8.10 13.72 -16.69
N ASN A 49 7.94 14.72 -15.81
CA ASN A 49 7.02 15.84 -15.96
C ASN A 49 5.57 15.40 -16.27
N VAL A 50 5.14 14.32 -15.62
CA VAL A 50 3.77 13.77 -15.71
C VAL A 50 2.78 14.56 -14.86
N ASN A 51 1.50 14.44 -15.19
CA ASN A 51 0.41 15.11 -14.46
C ASN A 51 0.00 14.37 -13.17
N GLY A 52 0.39 13.11 -13.02
CA GLY A 52 0.11 12.32 -11.83
C GLY A 52 1.00 11.10 -11.67
N ILE A 53 0.99 10.55 -10.45
CA ILE A 53 1.72 9.34 -10.07
C ILE A 53 0.74 8.33 -9.49
N MET A 54 0.93 7.06 -9.85
CA MET A 54 0.24 5.92 -9.28
C MET A 54 1.26 4.92 -8.72
N SER A 55 0.97 4.37 -7.54
CA SER A 55 1.69 3.23 -6.98
C SER A 55 0.78 2.01 -6.98
N SER A 56 1.31 0.89 -7.44
CA SER A 56 0.63 -0.41 -7.39
C SER A 56 1.15 -1.26 -6.23
N ARG A 57 2.44 -1.61 -6.25
CA ARG A 57 3.03 -2.45 -5.20
C ARG A 57 3.22 -1.71 -3.89
N GLY A 58 3.72 -0.46 -3.92
CA GLY A 58 4.00 0.31 -2.71
C GLY A 58 2.76 0.50 -1.83
N ILE A 59 1.61 0.80 -2.44
CA ILE A 59 0.37 1.03 -1.68
C ILE A 59 -0.20 -0.23 -1.01
N LEU A 60 0.08 -1.42 -1.56
CA LEU A 60 -0.28 -2.69 -0.90
C LEU A 60 0.50 -2.91 0.40
N PHE A 61 1.75 -2.45 0.45
CA PHE A 61 2.58 -2.53 1.66
C PHE A 61 2.30 -1.38 2.63
N ASN A 62 1.93 -0.22 2.13
CA ASN A 62 1.67 0.98 2.92
C ASN A 62 0.57 1.84 2.28
N PRO A 63 -0.68 1.71 2.73
CA PRO A 63 -1.78 2.56 2.25
C PRO A 63 -1.56 4.06 2.53
N ALA A 64 -0.72 4.40 3.51
CA ALA A 64 -0.39 5.78 3.87
C ALA A 64 0.81 6.35 3.10
N LEU A 65 1.28 5.68 2.03
CA LEU A 65 2.43 6.11 1.23
C LEU A 65 2.32 7.57 0.77
N PHE A 66 1.17 7.95 0.21
CA PHE A 66 0.96 9.31 -0.30
C PHE A 66 0.72 10.35 0.80
N SER A 67 0.53 9.92 2.05
CA SER A 67 0.52 10.79 3.23
C SER A 67 1.92 11.03 3.80
N GLY A 68 2.97 10.55 3.12
CA GLY A 68 4.37 10.79 3.49
C GLY A 68 4.96 9.80 4.50
N PHE A 69 4.28 8.70 4.78
CA PHE A 69 4.81 7.67 5.69
C PHE A 69 5.75 6.70 4.95
N ASP A 70 6.88 6.37 5.56
CA ASP A 70 7.84 5.39 5.03
C ASP A 70 7.45 3.92 5.30
N SER A 71 6.52 3.72 6.22
CA SER A 71 5.99 2.41 6.62
C SER A 71 4.48 2.51 6.89
N CYS A 72 3.81 1.36 6.82
CA CYS A 72 2.39 1.27 7.15
C CYS A 72 2.18 1.61 8.63
N PRO A 73 1.50 2.71 8.98
CA PRO A 73 1.16 3.00 10.37
C PRO A 73 0.17 1.95 10.87
N TRP A 74 0.23 1.60 12.16
CA TRP A 74 -0.65 0.57 12.73
C TRP A 74 -2.13 0.94 12.59
N SER A 75 -2.44 2.22 12.78
CA SER A 75 -3.78 2.77 12.55
C SER A 75 -4.33 2.58 11.12
N ALA A 76 -3.48 2.34 10.12
CA ALA A 76 -3.95 1.98 8.77
C ALA A 76 -4.37 0.51 8.70
N ILE A 77 -3.71 -0.39 9.45
CA ILE A 77 -4.10 -1.80 9.59
C ILE A 77 -5.43 -1.89 10.34
N GLU A 78 -5.57 -1.16 11.45
CA GLU A 78 -6.83 -1.07 12.22
C GLU A 78 -8.01 -0.62 11.34
N ARG A 79 -7.82 0.47 10.58
CA ARG A 79 -8.84 0.96 9.63
C ARG A 79 -9.11 -0.02 8.50
N PHE A 80 -8.08 -0.66 7.97
CA PHE A 80 -8.24 -1.66 6.92
C PHE A 80 -9.08 -2.84 7.41
N ILE A 81 -8.82 -3.33 8.63
CA ILE A 81 -9.61 -4.39 9.26
C ILE A 81 -11.06 -3.93 9.42
N GLU A 82 -11.27 -2.75 9.98
CA GLU A 82 -12.61 -2.20 10.17
C GLU A 82 -13.39 -2.11 8.84
N TYR A 83 -12.80 -1.48 7.82
CA TYR A 83 -13.46 -1.38 6.52
C TYR A 83 -13.67 -2.73 5.86
N SER A 84 -12.72 -3.67 6.00
CA SER A 84 -12.88 -5.01 5.45
C SER A 84 -14.05 -5.75 6.07
N LEU A 85 -14.27 -5.60 7.37
CA LEU A 85 -15.40 -6.19 8.08
C LEU A 85 -16.70 -5.50 7.70
N SER A 86 -16.72 -4.16 7.75
CA SER A 86 -17.90 -3.33 7.46
C SER A 86 -18.43 -3.51 6.03
N TYR A 87 -17.55 -3.71 5.04
CA TYR A 87 -17.93 -3.90 3.64
C TYR A 87 -17.95 -5.36 3.17
N GLY A 88 -17.63 -6.33 4.04
CA GLY A 88 -17.68 -7.76 3.71
C GLY A 88 -16.62 -8.21 2.71
N LEU A 89 -15.35 -7.86 2.93
CA LEU A 89 -14.24 -8.29 2.07
C LEU A 89 -14.06 -9.81 2.12
N ASN A 90 -13.85 -10.42 0.95
CA ASN A 90 -13.55 -11.86 0.86
C ASN A 90 -12.29 -12.22 1.67
N PHE A 91 -12.35 -13.34 2.39
CA PHE A 91 -11.27 -13.81 3.26
C PHE A 91 -9.90 -13.89 2.57
N HIS A 92 -9.84 -14.41 1.33
CA HIS A 92 -8.56 -14.53 0.63
C HIS A 92 -7.93 -13.16 0.37
N LEU A 93 -8.72 -12.19 -0.08
CA LEU A 93 -8.25 -10.81 -0.28
C LEU A 93 -7.82 -10.18 1.04
N PHE A 94 -8.64 -10.34 2.09
CA PHE A 94 -8.33 -9.87 3.43
C PHE A 94 -6.97 -10.40 3.92
N GLN A 95 -6.77 -11.71 3.86
CA GLN A 95 -5.52 -12.36 4.28
C GLN A 95 -4.31 -11.82 3.51
N GLN A 96 -4.41 -11.73 2.17
CA GLN A 96 -3.31 -11.22 1.35
C GLN A 96 -2.99 -9.76 1.68
N HIS A 97 -3.98 -8.90 1.87
CA HIS A 97 -3.77 -7.51 2.25
C HIS A 97 -3.11 -7.38 3.62
N ILE A 98 -3.59 -8.12 4.63
CA ILE A 98 -2.98 -8.13 5.96
C ILE A 98 -1.51 -8.57 5.89
N LEU A 99 -1.20 -9.67 5.18
CA LEU A 99 0.18 -10.14 4.98
C LEU A 99 1.07 -9.08 4.31
N LYS A 100 0.55 -8.33 3.33
CA LYS A 100 1.30 -7.27 2.67
C LYS A 100 1.52 -6.07 3.58
N MET A 101 0.46 -5.56 4.22
CA MET A 101 0.53 -4.40 5.11
C MET A 101 1.41 -4.65 6.34
N MET A 102 1.40 -5.87 6.87
CA MET A 102 2.22 -6.27 8.01
C MET A 102 3.63 -6.75 7.60
N GLY A 103 3.99 -6.75 6.31
CA GLY A 103 5.21 -7.38 5.81
C GLY A 103 6.52 -6.85 6.40
N LYS A 104 6.57 -5.58 6.83
CA LYS A 104 7.73 -5.01 7.56
C LYS A 104 7.69 -5.26 9.07
N ILE A 105 6.55 -5.69 9.61
CA ILE A 105 6.30 -5.93 11.04
C ILE A 105 6.58 -7.40 11.38
N LEU A 106 6.18 -8.32 10.48
CA LEU A 106 6.27 -9.76 10.67
C LEU A 106 7.64 -10.30 10.26
N ASN A 107 8.14 -11.26 11.03
CA ASN A 107 9.24 -12.10 10.55
C ASN A 107 8.70 -13.21 9.62
N LYS A 108 9.61 -13.96 8.99
CA LYS A 108 9.23 -15.03 8.05
C LYS A 108 8.37 -16.12 8.69
N LYS A 109 8.63 -16.48 9.95
CA LYS A 109 7.86 -17.49 10.69
C LYS A 109 6.44 -16.98 10.95
N ASP A 110 6.31 -15.75 11.44
CA ASP A 110 5.02 -15.13 11.73
C ASP A 110 4.18 -14.96 10.46
N SER A 111 4.82 -14.63 9.34
CA SER A 111 4.14 -14.50 8.05
C SER A 111 3.56 -15.83 7.57
N VAL A 112 4.32 -16.92 7.75
CA VAL A 112 3.85 -18.28 7.45
C VAL A 112 2.74 -18.68 8.42
N ASP A 113 2.88 -18.38 9.70
CA ASP A 113 1.88 -18.70 10.72
C ASP A 113 0.54 -17.99 10.46
N LEU A 114 0.60 -16.70 10.12
CA LEU A 114 -0.57 -15.91 9.74
C LEU A 114 -1.23 -16.43 8.44
N SER A 115 -0.44 -16.87 7.47
CA SER A 115 -0.96 -17.43 6.21
C SER A 115 -1.71 -18.76 6.39
N LYS A 116 -1.49 -19.46 7.52
CA LYS A 116 -2.18 -20.72 7.84
C LYS A 116 -3.51 -20.52 8.55
N GLN A 117 -3.78 -19.32 9.05
CA GLN A 117 -5.05 -19.03 9.72
C GLN A 117 -6.21 -19.22 8.76
N ILE A 118 -7.33 -19.71 9.29
CA ILE A 118 -8.53 -20.03 8.51
C ILE A 118 -9.63 -19.05 8.89
N GLY A 119 -10.18 -18.36 7.89
CA GLY A 119 -11.23 -17.37 8.10
C GLY A 119 -10.73 -16.06 8.72
N ILE A 120 -11.57 -15.04 8.68
CA ILE A 120 -11.24 -13.71 9.19
C ILE A 120 -11.04 -13.75 10.70
N VAL A 121 -11.89 -14.51 11.42
CA VAL A 121 -11.82 -14.64 12.89
C VAL A 121 -10.47 -15.19 13.33
N GLY A 122 -9.95 -16.25 12.71
CA GLY A 122 -8.65 -16.81 13.07
C GLY A 122 -7.49 -15.84 12.83
N ILE A 123 -7.59 -14.97 11.81
CA ILE A 123 -6.61 -13.89 11.62
C ILE A 123 -6.72 -12.84 12.72
N LEU A 124 -7.94 -12.43 13.10
CA LEU A 124 -8.15 -11.45 14.17
C LEU A 124 -7.64 -11.98 15.51
N ASP A 125 -7.97 -13.22 15.86
CA ASP A 125 -7.48 -13.87 17.07
C ASP A 125 -5.95 -13.91 17.08
N TRP A 126 -5.34 -14.32 15.96
CA TRP A 126 -3.88 -14.35 15.83
C TRP A 126 -3.24 -12.97 16.06
N ILE A 127 -3.85 -11.91 15.52
CA ILE A 127 -3.38 -10.53 15.70
C ILE A 127 -3.59 -10.08 17.15
N ASP A 128 -4.79 -10.30 17.71
CA ASP A 128 -5.14 -9.89 19.07
C ASP A 128 -4.32 -10.63 20.13
N GLU A 129 -3.82 -11.84 19.88
CA GLU A 129 -2.88 -12.52 20.78
C GLU A 129 -1.51 -11.84 20.83
N ARG A 130 -1.08 -11.19 19.73
CA ARG A 130 0.30 -10.73 19.54
C ARG A 130 0.46 -9.21 19.56
N PHE A 131 -0.59 -8.48 19.25
CA PHE A 131 -0.59 -7.03 19.10
C PHE A 131 -1.80 -6.40 19.80
N VAL A 132 -1.63 -5.15 20.24
CA VAL A 132 -2.77 -4.32 20.65
C VAL A 132 -3.44 -3.81 19.38
N LEU A 133 -4.66 -4.27 19.11
CA LEU A 133 -5.41 -3.88 17.92
C LEU A 133 -6.66 -3.10 18.35
N ARG A 134 -6.65 -1.78 18.13
CA ARG A 134 -7.77 -0.93 18.54
C ARG A 134 -8.96 -1.10 17.61
N ARG A 135 -10.17 -1.06 18.16
CA ARG A 135 -11.45 -1.18 17.44
C ARG A 135 -12.21 0.15 17.41
N PRO A 136 -13.19 0.34 16.49
CA PRO A 136 -14.01 1.54 16.48
C PRO A 136 -14.67 1.80 17.84
N GLY A 137 -14.59 3.04 18.32
CA GLY A 137 -15.10 3.44 19.63
C GLY A 137 -14.07 3.32 20.76
N GLU A 138 -12.94 2.66 20.55
CA GLU A 138 -11.87 2.60 21.54
C GLU A 138 -11.00 3.88 21.52
N PRO A 139 -10.49 4.33 22.68
CA PRO A 139 -9.59 5.48 22.75
C PRO A 139 -8.36 5.29 21.86
N GLY A 140 -8.09 6.28 21.02
CA GLY A 140 -6.93 6.27 20.13
C GLY A 140 -7.10 5.46 18.85
N PHE A 141 -8.28 4.86 18.60
CA PHE A 141 -8.59 4.28 17.30
C PHE A 141 -8.47 5.33 16.19
N GLY A 142 -7.70 5.00 15.16
CA GLY A 142 -7.46 5.88 14.03
C GLY A 142 -6.42 6.99 14.25
N ASN A 143 -5.94 7.23 15.47
CA ASN A 143 -4.80 8.13 15.65
C ASN A 143 -3.55 7.48 15.09
N VAL A 144 -2.65 8.25 14.47
CA VAL A 144 -1.41 7.70 13.89
C VAL A 144 -0.51 7.20 15.03
N HIS A 145 -0.14 5.92 14.98
CA HIS A 145 0.77 5.30 15.93
C HIS A 145 1.44 4.06 15.33
N ILE A 146 2.48 3.59 16.01
CA ILE A 146 3.18 2.32 15.73
C ILE A 146 2.53 1.16 16.49
N TYR A 147 2.78 -0.07 16.05
CA TYR A 147 2.23 -1.26 16.69
C TYR A 147 2.79 -1.45 18.11
N GLU A 148 1.98 -2.02 18.98
CA GLU A 148 2.38 -2.44 20.33
C GLU A 148 2.25 -3.95 20.42
N LYS A 149 3.34 -4.64 20.80
CA LYS A 149 3.33 -6.11 20.96
C LYS A 149 2.82 -6.47 22.35
N LYS A 150 1.97 -7.50 22.42
CA LYS A 150 1.60 -8.13 23.68
C LYS A 150 2.71 -9.10 24.07
N TYR A 151 3.23 -8.97 25.29
CA TYR A 151 4.16 -9.94 25.84
C TYR A 151 3.35 -11.15 26.30
N ILE A 152 3.56 -12.30 25.65
CA ILE A 152 3.05 -13.57 26.14
C ILE A 152 3.97 -13.96 27.30
N ILE A 153 3.45 -13.91 28.53
CA ILE A 153 4.12 -14.34 29.75
C ILE A 153 4.05 -15.88 29.84
#